data_AF-A0AAU7A9C4-F1
#
_entry.id   AF-A0AAU7A9C4-F1
#
_cell.length_a   1.000
_cell.length_b   1.000
_cell.length_c   1.000
_cell.angle_alpha   90.00
_cell.angle_beta   90.00
_cell.angle_gamma   90.00
#
_symmetry.space_group_name_H-M   'P 1'
#
loop_
_entity.id
_entity.type
_entity.pdbx_description
1 polymer ?
#
loop_
_entity_poly.entity_id
_entity_poly.type
_entity_poly.pdbx_seq_one_letter_code
_entity_poly.pdbx_strand_id
1 'polypeptide(L)'
;MSQQPKQTGAPKRFWKVLLGASLALNIAVAGVLAGAFWRHSPEHRSHAGGSRQAMSPYFRALEPEQRRTISKQLRAGRDEKSKLAAQTQFEAAIRLLRQTPFRAAEFDAVMQQQIIGATQRLQRAQSNLSASIIGMSAQERSAYADRLQAALQHRR
;
A
#
# COMPACT_ATOMS: atom_id res chain seq x y z
N MET A 1 18.25 -5.46 -65.69
CA MET A 1 19.18 -4.61 -64.90
C MET A 1 18.44 -4.10 -63.69
N SER A 2 18.59 -4.77 -62.55
CA SER A 2 18.12 -4.33 -61.23
C SER A 2 19.10 -3.29 -60.69
N GLN A 3 18.65 -2.31 -59.87
CA GLN A 3 19.27 -1.90 -58.60
C GLN A 3 18.33 -0.97 -57.79
N GLN A 4 18.36 -1.19 -56.47
CA GLN A 4 17.45 -0.74 -55.39
C GLN A 4 17.63 0.73 -54.93
N PRO A 5 16.63 1.31 -54.21
CA PRO A 5 16.77 2.60 -53.56
C PRO A 5 17.58 2.50 -52.25
N LYS A 6 18.49 3.46 -52.04
CA LYS A 6 19.35 3.61 -50.86
C LYS A 6 18.52 4.00 -49.63
N GLN A 7 18.58 3.19 -48.57
CA GLN A 7 18.03 3.55 -47.27
C GLN A 7 18.98 4.53 -46.54
N THR A 8 18.53 5.76 -46.34
CA THR A 8 19.23 6.78 -45.55
C THR A 8 18.98 6.55 -44.06
N GLY A 9 19.98 6.05 -43.34
CA GLY A 9 19.93 5.83 -41.90
C GLY A 9 19.83 7.15 -41.11
N ALA A 10 18.84 7.25 -40.22
CA ALA A 10 18.67 8.40 -39.34
C ALA A 10 19.89 8.58 -38.40
N PRO A 11 20.32 9.83 -38.11
CA PRO A 11 21.57 10.09 -37.40
C PRO A 11 21.52 9.59 -35.95
N LYS A 12 22.57 8.86 -35.54
CA LYS A 12 22.79 8.27 -34.19
C LYS A 12 22.50 9.20 -33.00
N ARG A 13 22.51 10.52 -33.21
CA ARG A 13 22.21 11.53 -32.17
C ARG A 13 20.71 11.60 -31.83
N PHE A 14 19.82 11.43 -32.81
CA PHE A 14 18.38 11.46 -32.60
C PHE A 14 17.90 10.30 -31.70
N TRP A 15 18.47 9.11 -31.92
CA TRP A 15 18.23 7.94 -31.06
C TRP A 15 18.70 8.15 -29.62
N LYS A 16 19.86 8.79 -29.40
CA LYS A 16 20.35 9.09 -28.03
C LYS A 16 19.44 10.08 -27.30
N VAL A 17 18.92 11.09 -28.01
CA VAL A 17 17.97 12.06 -27.43
C VAL A 17 16.63 11.40 -27.13
N LEU A 18 16.11 10.57 -28.02
CA LEU A 18 14.85 9.86 -27.82
C LEU A 18 14.94 8.86 -26.64
N LEU A 19 16.07 8.16 -26.52
CA LEU A 19 16.35 7.27 -25.39
C LEU A 19 16.50 8.05 -24.08
N GLY A 20 17.21 9.19 -24.10
CA GLY A 20 17.34 10.06 -22.94
C GLY A 20 15.99 10.64 -22.48
N ALA A 21 15.15 11.06 -23.42
CA ALA A 21 13.81 11.57 -23.15
C ALA A 21 12.88 10.48 -22.58
N SER A 22 12.91 9.27 -23.14
CA SER A 22 12.14 8.12 -22.60
C SER A 22 12.61 7.76 -21.20
N LEU A 23 13.91 7.74 -20.95
CA LEU A 23 14.47 7.46 -19.63
C LEU A 23 14.06 8.55 -18.60
N ALA A 24 14.16 9.82 -18.97
CA ALA A 24 13.75 10.93 -18.11
C ALA A 24 12.25 10.89 -17.80
N LEU A 25 11.41 10.54 -18.78
CA LEU A 25 9.97 10.39 -18.58
C LEU A 25 9.66 9.24 -17.62
N ASN A 26 10.32 8.09 -17.77
CA ASN A 26 10.16 6.97 -16.86
C ASN A 26 10.59 7.32 -15.43
N ILE A 27 11.70 8.05 -15.26
CA ILE A 27 12.17 8.53 -13.94
C ILE A 27 11.20 9.57 -13.36
N ALA A 28 10.63 10.45 -14.19
CA ALA A 28 9.66 11.45 -13.75
C ALA A 28 8.36 10.78 -13.26
N VAL A 29 7.85 9.79 -13.99
CA VAL A 29 6.67 9.01 -13.57
C VAL A 29 6.98 8.25 -12.28
N ALA A 30 8.15 7.60 -12.18
CA ALA A 30 8.58 6.92 -10.96
C ALA A 30 8.72 7.89 -9.78
N GLY A 31 9.27 9.09 -9.99
CA GLY A 31 9.42 10.14 -8.99
C GLY A 31 8.09 10.74 -8.55
N VAL A 32 7.12 10.90 -9.46
CA VAL A 32 5.76 11.36 -9.13
C VAL A 32 5.01 10.30 -8.33
N LEU A 33 5.13 9.02 -8.70
CA LEU A 33 4.50 7.93 -7.94
C LEU A 33 5.16 7.77 -6.57
N ALA A 34 6.49 7.69 -6.51
CA ALA A 34 7.25 7.62 -5.26
C ALA A 34 6.99 8.86 -4.39
N GLY A 35 6.95 10.05 -4.98
CA GLY A 35 6.61 11.30 -4.33
C GLY A 35 5.16 11.37 -3.84
N ALA A 36 4.20 10.80 -4.55
CA ALA A 36 2.81 10.69 -4.11
C ALA A 36 2.66 9.73 -2.92
N PHE A 37 3.41 8.62 -2.93
CA PHE A 37 3.51 7.69 -1.80
C PHE A 37 4.22 8.33 -0.59
N TRP A 38 5.29 9.11 -0.82
CA TRP A 38 6.04 9.79 0.23
C TRP A 38 5.29 11.00 0.80
N ARG A 39 4.59 11.77 -0.05
CA ARG A 39 3.75 12.92 0.34
C ARG A 39 2.47 12.49 1.06
N HIS A 40 2.05 11.23 0.91
CA HIS A 40 1.07 10.58 1.78
C HIS A 40 1.68 9.94 3.04
N SER A 41 2.98 10.12 3.27
CA SER A 41 3.63 9.82 4.54
C SER A 41 3.77 11.12 5.35
N PRO A 42 2.78 11.48 6.18
CA PRO A 42 3.02 12.49 7.19
C PRO A 42 3.88 11.81 8.26
N GLU A 43 5.16 12.15 8.31
CA GLU A 43 6.09 11.70 9.35
C GLU A 43 5.63 12.01 10.79
N HIS A 44 4.47 12.64 11.01
CA HIS A 44 3.88 12.83 12.34
C HIS A 44 2.44 12.37 12.55
N ARG A 45 1.83 11.60 11.63
CA ARG A 45 0.51 10.98 11.90
C ARG A 45 0.53 9.49 11.70
N SER A 46 1.27 8.81 12.57
CA SER A 46 1.08 7.40 12.92
C SER A 46 0.90 6.45 11.74
N HIS A 47 1.88 5.59 11.51
CA HIS A 47 1.84 4.43 10.59
C HIS A 47 0.61 3.51 10.70
N ALA A 48 -0.40 3.81 11.53
CA ALA A 48 -1.70 3.16 11.56
C ALA A 48 -2.63 3.49 10.38
N GLY A 49 -2.21 4.24 9.36
CA GLY A 49 -3.04 4.59 8.19
C GLY A 49 -3.63 3.38 7.46
N GLY A 50 -2.84 2.41 7.01
CA GLY A 50 -3.35 1.30 6.21
C GLY A 50 -4.42 0.44 6.90
N SER A 51 -4.31 0.22 8.22
CA SER A 51 -5.33 -0.50 8.99
C SER A 51 -6.49 0.39 9.41
N ARG A 52 -6.26 1.62 9.88
CA ARG A 52 -7.34 2.54 10.30
C ARG A 52 -8.18 3.09 9.15
N GLN A 53 -7.64 3.10 7.94
CA GLN A 53 -8.32 3.56 6.72
C GLN A 53 -9.06 2.39 6.06
N ALA A 54 -8.57 1.15 6.20
CA ALA A 54 -9.29 -0.08 5.85
C ALA A 54 -10.37 -0.46 6.88
N MET A 55 -10.22 -0.09 8.15
CA MET A 55 -11.23 -0.28 9.18
C MET A 55 -12.29 0.82 9.07
N SER A 56 -13.25 0.50 8.20
CA SER A 56 -14.68 0.88 8.15
C SER A 56 -15.24 1.68 9.35
N PRO A 57 -16.31 2.50 9.17
CA PRO A 57 -17.06 3.21 10.22
C PRO A 57 -17.15 2.51 11.59
N TYR A 58 -17.26 1.18 11.62
CA TYR A 58 -17.19 0.33 12.81
C TYR A 58 -16.01 0.61 13.75
N PHE A 59 -14.81 0.85 13.24
CA PHE A 59 -13.65 1.12 14.09
C PHE A 59 -13.62 2.56 14.60
N ARG A 60 -14.16 3.51 13.82
CA ARG A 60 -14.30 4.91 14.25
C ARG A 60 -15.35 5.09 15.33
N ALA A 61 -16.38 4.24 15.33
CA ALA A 61 -17.47 4.24 16.30
C ALA A 61 -17.07 3.75 17.71
N LEU A 62 -15.91 3.12 17.84
CA LEU A 62 -15.37 2.69 19.13
C LEU A 62 -14.93 3.89 19.98
N GLU A 63 -15.01 3.73 21.30
CA GLU A 63 -14.52 4.74 22.25
C GLU A 63 -13.00 4.99 22.12
N PRO A 64 -12.52 6.18 22.52
CA PRO A 64 -11.08 6.50 22.48
C PRO A 64 -10.20 5.45 23.16
N GLU A 65 -10.62 4.92 24.30
CA GLU A 65 -9.88 3.90 25.05
C GLU A 65 -9.86 2.55 24.33
N GLN A 66 -11.00 2.10 23.82
CA GLN A 66 -11.12 0.87 23.02
C GLN A 66 -10.29 0.95 21.74
N ARG A 67 -10.34 2.10 21.04
CA ARG A 67 -9.47 2.38 19.87
C ARG A 67 -7.99 2.31 20.23
N ARG A 68 -7.61 2.77 21.42
CA ARG A 68 -6.22 2.72 21.90
C ARG A 68 -5.78 1.29 22.18
N THR A 69 -6.62 0.48 22.82
CA THR A 69 -6.37 -0.94 23.09
C THR A 69 -6.19 -1.74 21.80
N ILE A 70 -7.13 -1.63 20.85
CA ILE A 70 -7.04 -2.35 19.58
C ILE A 70 -5.87 -1.82 18.74
N SER A 71 -5.60 -0.50 18.74
CA SER A 71 -4.41 0.06 18.08
C SER A 71 -3.11 -0.48 18.69
N LYS A 72 -3.04 -0.67 20.01
CA LYS A 72 -1.85 -1.23 20.69
C LYS A 72 -1.63 -2.68 20.30
N GLN A 73 -2.70 -3.48 20.24
CA GLN A 73 -2.65 -4.88 19.78
C GLN A 73 -2.24 -4.99 18.30
N LEU A 74 -2.77 -4.13 17.42
CA LEU A 74 -2.36 -4.07 16.01
C LEU A 74 -0.92 -3.54 15.80
N ARG A 75 -0.40 -2.75 16.74
CA ARG A 75 0.99 -2.26 16.72
C ARG A 75 1.96 -3.29 17.29
N ALA A 76 1.55 -4.08 18.27
CA ALA A 76 2.36 -5.16 18.82
C ALA A 76 2.70 -6.23 17.76
N GLY A 77 1.81 -6.45 16.78
CA GLY A 77 2.10 -7.26 15.59
C GLY A 77 2.86 -6.54 14.47
N ARG A 78 3.37 -5.32 14.72
CA ARG A 78 4.24 -4.54 13.84
C ARG A 78 5.53 -4.19 14.58
N ASP A 79 6.18 -5.25 15.01
CA ASP A 79 7.56 -5.29 15.45
C ASP A 79 8.53 -4.84 14.35
N GLU A 80 9.78 -4.51 14.73
CA GLU A 80 10.86 -4.18 13.77
C GLU A 80 11.03 -5.27 12.70
N LYS A 81 10.74 -6.53 13.06
CA LYS A 81 10.69 -7.66 12.14
C LYS A 81 9.72 -7.47 10.97
N SER A 82 8.55 -6.88 11.22
CA SER A 82 7.56 -6.59 10.18
C SER A 82 8.00 -5.45 9.25
N LYS A 83 8.75 -4.46 9.77
CA LYS A 83 9.33 -3.39 8.95
C LYS A 83 10.44 -3.92 8.06
N LEU A 84 11.35 -4.70 8.63
CA LEU A 84 12.44 -5.36 7.90
C LEU A 84 11.89 -6.26 6.80
N ALA A 85 10.86 -7.07 7.11
CA ALA A 85 10.21 -7.92 6.11
C ALA A 85 9.61 -7.12 4.95
N ALA A 86 8.97 -5.98 5.22
CA ALA A 86 8.44 -5.11 4.17
C ALA A 86 9.56 -4.50 3.31
N GLN A 87 10.66 -4.06 3.93
CA GLN A 87 11.83 -3.54 3.21
C GLN A 87 12.44 -4.61 2.29
N THR A 88 12.65 -5.83 2.79
CA THR A 88 13.16 -6.95 1.98
C THR A 88 12.24 -7.26 0.80
N GLN A 89 10.92 -7.19 0.98
CA GLN A 89 9.95 -7.40 -0.11
C GLN A 89 10.05 -6.32 -1.20
N PHE A 90 10.21 -5.04 -0.81
CA PHE A 90 10.41 -3.96 -1.77
C PHE A 90 11.74 -4.08 -2.52
N GLU A 91 12.83 -4.44 -1.84
CA GLU A 91 14.12 -4.69 -2.47
C GLU A 91 14.04 -5.84 -3.49
N ALA A 92 13.33 -6.92 -3.16
CA ALA A 92 13.11 -8.04 -4.07
C ALA A 92 12.35 -7.61 -5.34
N ALA A 93 11.29 -6.81 -5.19
CA ALA A 93 10.53 -6.26 -6.31
C ALA A 93 11.40 -5.33 -7.18
N ILE A 94 12.16 -4.41 -6.57
CA ILE A 94 13.08 -3.50 -7.28
C ILE A 94 14.13 -4.28 -8.06
N ARG A 95 14.69 -5.34 -7.47
CA ARG A 95 15.66 -6.22 -8.14
C ARG A 95 15.06 -6.88 -9.38
N LEU A 96 13.85 -7.43 -9.26
CA LEU A 96 13.16 -8.10 -10.37
C LEU A 96 12.81 -7.12 -11.51
N LEU A 97 12.41 -5.89 -11.19
CA LEU A 97 12.13 -4.85 -12.19
C LEU A 97 13.37 -4.41 -12.98
N ARG A 98 14.57 -4.56 -12.41
CA ARG A 98 15.83 -4.19 -13.05
C ARG A 98 16.46 -5.32 -13.89
N GLN A 99 15.94 -6.54 -13.82
CA GLN A 99 16.48 -7.67 -14.56
C GLN A 99 16.10 -7.63 -16.04
N THR A 100 17.05 -7.99 -16.90
CA THR A 100 16.82 -8.23 -18.32
C THR A 100 17.35 -9.64 -18.66
N PRO A 101 16.48 -10.58 -19.05
CA PRO A 101 15.04 -10.43 -19.32
C PRO A 101 14.20 -10.23 -18.05
N PHE A 102 13.04 -9.58 -18.19
CA PHE A 102 12.09 -9.38 -17.09
C PHE A 102 11.45 -10.71 -16.67
N ARG A 103 11.48 -11.00 -15.37
CA ARG A 103 10.95 -12.24 -14.79
C ARG A 103 9.55 -12.02 -14.20
N ALA A 104 8.55 -11.90 -15.07
CA ALA A 104 7.18 -11.53 -14.70
C ALA A 104 6.54 -12.44 -13.63
N ALA A 105 6.72 -13.76 -13.73
CA ALA A 105 6.14 -14.71 -12.77
C ALA A 105 6.71 -14.54 -11.35
N GLU A 106 8.00 -14.21 -11.22
CA GLU A 106 8.63 -13.96 -9.92
C GLU A 106 8.18 -12.62 -9.33
N PHE A 107 7.99 -11.61 -10.18
CA PHE A 107 7.44 -10.32 -9.74
C PHE A 107 6.01 -10.48 -9.20
N ASP A 108 5.16 -11.23 -9.90
CA ASP A 108 3.80 -11.50 -9.45
C ASP A 108 3.78 -12.26 -8.11
N ALA A 109 4.66 -13.25 -7.93
CA ALA A 109 4.79 -13.97 -6.66
C ALA A 109 5.13 -13.03 -5.48
N VAL A 110 6.01 -12.04 -5.68
CA VAL A 110 6.34 -11.03 -4.65
C VAL A 110 5.11 -10.16 -4.32
N MET A 111 4.34 -9.75 -5.34
CA MET A 111 3.10 -8.98 -5.12
C MET A 111 2.04 -9.80 -4.37
N GLN A 112 1.87 -11.08 -4.70
CA GLN A 112 0.92 -11.98 -4.02
C GLN A 112 1.28 -12.16 -2.54
N GLN A 113 2.56 -12.30 -2.20
CA GLN A 113 2.99 -12.37 -0.80
C GLN A 113 2.63 -11.11 0.00
N GLN A 114 2.70 -9.93 -0.64
CA GLN A 114 2.30 -8.67 -0.02
C GLN A 114 0.80 -8.64 0.28
N ILE A 115 -0.03 -9.13 -0.66
CA ILE A 115 -1.49 -9.27 -0.49
C ILE A 115 -1.81 -10.23 0.65
N ILE A 116 -1.21 -11.42 0.68
CA ILE A 116 -1.44 -12.42 1.74
C ILE A 116 -1.16 -11.81 3.12
N GLY A 117 -0.02 -11.13 3.27
CA GLY A 117 0.32 -10.47 4.53
C GLY A 117 -0.66 -9.37 4.91
N ALA A 118 -1.17 -8.59 3.94
CA ALA A 118 -2.17 -7.57 4.17
C ALA A 118 -3.52 -8.17 4.62
N THR A 119 -3.99 -9.20 3.94
CA THR A 119 -5.24 -9.91 4.24
C THR A 119 -5.21 -10.53 5.63
N GLN A 120 -4.11 -11.20 6.00
CA GLN A 120 -3.96 -11.76 7.36
C GLN A 120 -4.01 -10.70 8.46
N ARG A 121 -3.44 -9.51 8.22
CA ARG A 121 -3.53 -8.39 9.17
C ARG A 121 -4.95 -7.87 9.29
N LEU A 122 -5.66 -7.77 8.18
CA LEU A 122 -7.06 -7.35 8.16
C LEU A 122 -7.96 -8.33 8.92
N GLN A 123 -7.80 -9.63 8.66
CA GLN A 123 -8.56 -10.70 9.35
C GLN A 123 -8.34 -10.66 10.86
N ARG A 124 -7.08 -10.53 11.33
CA ARG A 124 -6.79 -10.40 12.76
C ARG A 124 -7.47 -9.19 13.38
N ALA A 125 -7.44 -8.05 12.69
CA ALA A 125 -8.06 -6.84 13.20
C ALA A 125 -9.59 -6.96 13.25
N GLN A 126 -10.21 -7.58 12.25
CA GLN A 126 -11.64 -7.89 12.24
C GLN A 126 -12.03 -8.83 13.38
N SER A 127 -11.24 -9.88 13.62
CA SER A 127 -11.45 -10.80 14.74
C SER A 127 -11.37 -10.08 16.09
N ASN A 128 -10.39 -9.20 16.28
CA ASN A 128 -10.24 -8.44 17.52
C ASN A 128 -11.40 -7.47 17.74
N LEU A 129 -11.88 -6.81 16.68
CA LEU A 129 -13.06 -5.95 16.74
C LEU A 129 -14.30 -6.75 17.14
N SER A 130 -14.51 -7.90 16.50
CA SER A 130 -15.63 -8.79 16.82
C SER A 130 -15.61 -9.25 18.28
N ALA A 131 -14.45 -9.71 18.76
CA ALA A 131 -14.27 -10.09 20.16
C ALA A 131 -14.57 -8.94 21.13
N SER A 132 -14.14 -7.71 20.79
CA SER A 132 -14.43 -6.53 21.60
C SER A 132 -15.94 -6.23 21.68
N ILE A 133 -16.69 -6.42 20.59
CA ILE A 133 -18.14 -6.18 20.57
C ILE A 133 -18.89 -7.27 21.34
N ILE A 134 -18.44 -8.53 21.23
CA ILE A 134 -19.03 -9.66 21.97
C ILE A 134 -18.86 -9.46 23.49
N GLY A 135 -17.73 -8.90 23.93
CA GLY A 135 -17.46 -8.63 25.34
C GLY A 135 -18.21 -7.43 25.93
N MET A 136 -18.89 -6.62 25.13
CA MET A 136 -19.67 -5.47 25.61
C MET A 136 -20.99 -5.91 26.26
N SER A 137 -21.43 -5.18 27.28
CA SER A 137 -22.78 -5.26 27.83
C SER A 137 -23.83 -4.77 26.82
N ALA A 138 -25.12 -5.02 27.08
CA ALA A 138 -26.21 -4.56 26.22
C ALA A 138 -26.24 -3.03 26.09
N GLN A 139 -25.96 -2.30 27.18
CA GLN A 139 -25.92 -0.84 27.19
C GLN A 139 -24.75 -0.30 26.36
N GLU A 140 -23.57 -0.91 26.49
CA GLU A 140 -22.38 -0.53 25.70
C GLU A 140 -22.57 -0.81 24.20
N ARG A 141 -23.22 -1.92 23.84
CA ARG A 141 -23.54 -2.21 22.44
C ARG A 141 -24.55 -1.21 21.86
N SER A 142 -25.54 -0.78 22.64
CA SER A 142 -26.48 0.27 22.22
C SER A 142 -25.77 1.58 21.94
N ALA A 143 -24.95 2.05 22.88
CA ALA A 143 -24.16 3.28 22.70
C ALA A 143 -23.17 3.17 21.53
N TYR A 144 -22.60 1.98 21.29
CA TYR A 144 -21.76 1.71 20.11
C TYR A 144 -22.54 1.83 18.80
N ALA A 145 -23.77 1.33 18.74
CA ALA A 145 -24.64 1.46 17.57
C ALA A 145 -24.97 2.93 17.27
N ASP A 146 -25.27 3.74 18.30
CA ASP A 146 -25.54 5.18 18.13
C ASP A 146 -24.32 5.92 17.56
N ARG A 147 -23.13 5.64 18.10
CA ARG A 147 -21.87 6.20 17.57
C ARG A 147 -21.58 5.75 16.14
N LEU A 148 -21.91 4.50 15.80
CA LEU A 148 -21.76 3.98 14.44
C LEU A 148 -22.68 4.71 13.46
N GLN A 149 -23.93 4.92 13.84
CA GLN A 149 -24.90 5.67 13.04
C GLN A 149 -24.44 7.12 12.82
N ALA A 150 -23.99 7.80 13.88
CA ALA A 150 -23.45 9.16 13.76
C ALA A 150 -22.22 9.23 12.85
N ALA A 151 -21.31 8.24 12.94
CA ALA A 151 -20.11 8.17 12.11
C ALA A 151 -20.40 7.92 10.61
N LEU A 152 -21.52 7.25 10.29
CA LEU A 152 -21.99 7.07 8.91
C LEU A 152 -22.60 8.36 8.35
N GLN A 153 -23.32 9.12 9.16
CA GLN A 153 -23.97 10.37 8.75
C GLN A 153 -22.97 11.50 8.46
N HIS A 154 -21.84 11.56 9.17
CA HIS A 154 -20.77 12.56 8.98
C HIS A 154 -19.92 12.35 7.71
N ARG A 155 -20.24 11.36 6.88
CA ARG A 155 -19.48 11.04 5.66
C ARG A 155 -20.17 11.52 4.37
N ARG A 156 -21.25 12.30 4.48
CA ARG A 156 -21.95 12.96 3.37
C ARG A 156 -21.53 14.41 3.24
#